data_AF-A0A1G1HE86-F1
#
_entry.id   AF-A0A1G1HE86-F1
#
_cell.length_a   1.000
_cell.length_b   1.000
_cell.length_c   1.000
_cell.angle_alpha   90.00
_cell.angle_beta   90.00
_cell.angle_gamma   90.00
#
_symmetry.space_group_name_H-M   'P 1'
#
loop_
_entity.id
_entity.type
_entity.pdbx_description
1 polymer ?
#
loop_
_entity_poly.entity_id
_entity_poly.type
_entity_poly.pdbx_seq_one_letter_code
_entity_poly.pdbx_strand_id
1 'polypeptide(L)'
;MDTLEVYDIAIGIERRLSNMYHRFSTLFKENTEIQTFWIGIANHEKSHSETLTLSKGYLMWNHPSIRKRRINLIQHSDTKELETLEYVLKEYERKIRRERVSLQEALDILLKIENSELNHLYKRLINLSGFKLLPRPENSHRFIYEHMKTIKSFMDKYYRGNQPAIQVEDYADETVLSSPLSEVLQGKIVEIESEMSYGFIEGKDGERYMFLPEDISSGTWEDVKRDTPVEFSTIKLPWGPRANNIRFRK
;
A
#
# COMPACT_ATOMS: atom_id res chain seq x y z
N MET A 1 17.56 -3.00 21.24
CA MET A 1 17.71 -2.64 19.82
C MET A 1 17.63 -1.14 19.69
N ASP A 2 18.56 -0.49 19.00
CA ASP A 2 18.49 0.96 18.71
C ASP A 2 17.52 1.22 17.54
N THR A 3 16.99 2.43 17.42
CA THR A 3 16.09 2.83 16.32
C THR A 3 16.70 2.59 14.95
N LEU A 4 17.99 2.88 14.77
CA LEU A 4 18.68 2.64 13.51
C LEU A 4 18.80 1.15 13.16
N GLU A 5 18.95 0.30 14.18
CA GLU A 5 19.00 -1.15 14.04
C GLU A 5 17.63 -1.72 13.64
N VAL A 6 16.54 -1.13 14.18
CA VAL A 6 15.18 -1.46 13.76
C VAL A 6 14.92 -1.08 12.29
N TYR A 7 15.40 0.09 11.84
CA TYR A 7 15.36 0.43 10.41
C TYR A 7 16.12 -0.58 9.56
N ASP A 8 17.32 -1.00 9.98
CA ASP A 8 18.12 -1.97 9.23
C ASP A 8 17.41 -3.31 9.06
N ILE A 9 16.76 -3.79 10.12
CA ILE A 9 16.01 -5.05 10.08
C ILE A 9 14.75 -4.89 9.22
N ALA A 10 13.98 -3.82 9.38
CA ALA A 10 12.79 -3.58 8.57
C ALA A 10 13.15 -3.47 7.07
N ILE A 11 14.19 -2.70 6.71
CA ILE A 11 14.70 -2.62 5.33
C ILE A 11 15.13 -4.00 4.82
N GLY A 12 15.80 -4.79 5.67
CA GLY A 12 16.21 -6.16 5.35
C GLY A 12 15.03 -7.07 5.06
N ILE A 13 13.96 -6.97 5.85
CA ILE A 13 12.71 -7.73 5.67
C ILE A 13 12.03 -7.35 4.35
N GLU A 14 11.79 -6.07 4.10
CA GLU A 14 11.14 -5.58 2.86
C GLU A 14 11.88 -6.07 1.60
N ARG A 15 13.22 -6.04 1.61
CA ARG A 15 14.03 -6.56 0.50
C ARG A 15 13.89 -8.07 0.31
N ARG A 16 13.79 -8.82 1.41
CA ARG A 16 13.60 -10.27 1.36
C ARG A 16 12.20 -10.62 0.85
N LEU A 17 11.18 -9.87 1.26
CA LEU A 17 9.81 -9.99 0.74
C LEU A 17 9.77 -9.73 -0.76
N SER A 18 10.35 -8.62 -1.22
CA SER A 18 10.47 -8.31 -2.65
C SER A 18 11.10 -9.48 -3.44
N ASN A 19 12.22 -10.01 -2.95
CA ASN A 19 12.88 -11.15 -3.60
C ASN A 19 12.04 -12.43 -3.58
N MET A 20 11.31 -12.68 -2.49
CA MET A 20 10.43 -13.83 -2.35
C MET A 20 9.25 -13.74 -3.33
N TYR A 21 8.62 -12.58 -3.45
CA TYR A 21 7.51 -12.36 -4.38
C TYR A 21 7.96 -12.40 -5.85
N HIS A 22 9.16 -11.91 -6.19
CA HIS A 22 9.77 -12.16 -7.51
C HIS A 22 10.05 -13.65 -7.79
N ARG A 23 10.33 -14.45 -6.76
CA ARG A 23 10.43 -15.91 -6.94
C ARG A 23 9.07 -16.51 -7.25
N PHE A 24 7.99 -16.06 -6.63
CA PHE A 24 6.65 -16.49 -6.98
C PHE A 24 6.28 -16.13 -8.41
N SER A 25 6.62 -14.93 -8.90
CA SER A 25 6.37 -14.58 -10.31
C SER A 25 7.10 -15.51 -11.29
N THR A 26 8.29 -15.99 -10.91
CA THR A 26 9.04 -16.98 -11.70
C THR A 26 8.40 -18.37 -11.63
N LEU A 27 7.88 -18.77 -10.47
CA LEU A 27 7.20 -20.05 -10.27
C LEU A 27 5.88 -20.13 -11.03
N PHE A 28 5.15 -19.03 -11.13
CA PHE A 28 3.84 -18.95 -11.79
C PHE A 28 3.89 -18.31 -13.19
N LYS A 29 5.06 -18.32 -13.84
CA LYS A 29 5.30 -17.65 -15.14
C LYS A 29 4.38 -18.07 -16.30
N GLU A 30 3.77 -19.25 -16.19
CA GLU A 30 2.87 -19.78 -17.23
C GLU A 30 1.51 -19.08 -17.25
N ASN A 31 1.15 -18.35 -16.18
CA ASN A 31 -0.05 -17.52 -16.13
C ASN A 31 0.36 -16.06 -15.99
N THR A 32 0.22 -15.30 -17.07
CA THR A 32 0.66 -13.90 -17.15
C THR A 32 0.00 -13.01 -16.10
N GLU A 33 -1.28 -13.19 -15.81
CA GLU A 33 -1.98 -12.39 -14.80
C GLU A 33 -1.40 -12.64 -13.39
N ILE A 34 -1.23 -13.91 -13.02
CA ILE A 34 -0.64 -14.30 -11.74
C ILE A 34 0.81 -13.83 -11.65
N GLN A 35 1.57 -13.96 -12.73
CA GLN A 35 2.95 -13.49 -12.82
C GLN A 35 3.04 -11.97 -12.59
N THR A 36 2.22 -11.18 -13.30
CA THR A 36 2.19 -9.72 -13.19
C THR A 36 1.81 -9.28 -11.79
N PHE A 37 0.84 -9.95 -11.15
CA PHE A 37 0.48 -9.70 -9.76
C PHE A 37 1.69 -9.83 -8.82
N TRP A 38 2.41 -10.95 -8.89
CA TRP A 38 3.58 -11.17 -8.03
C TRP A 38 4.72 -10.19 -8.30
N ILE A 39 4.90 -9.74 -9.55
CA ILE A 39 5.86 -8.67 -9.89
C ILE A 39 5.43 -7.34 -9.25
N GLY A 40 4.14 -6.99 -9.34
CA GLY A 40 3.58 -5.77 -8.75
C GLY A 40 3.81 -5.71 -7.24
N ILE A 41 3.44 -6.78 -6.52
CA ILE A 41 3.66 -6.88 -5.08
C ILE A 41 5.16 -6.83 -4.75
N ALA A 42 6.02 -7.53 -5.51
CA ALA A 42 7.47 -7.45 -5.30
C ALA A 42 8.04 -6.02 -5.46
N ASN A 43 7.51 -5.25 -6.40
CA ASN A 43 7.92 -3.87 -6.63
C ASN A 43 7.43 -2.94 -5.51
N HIS A 44 6.26 -3.19 -4.92
CA HIS A 44 5.78 -2.45 -3.76
C HIS A 44 6.75 -2.61 -2.58
N GLU A 45 7.18 -3.84 -2.26
CA GLU A 45 8.13 -4.08 -1.16
C GLU A 45 9.51 -3.49 -1.42
N LYS A 46 9.94 -3.47 -2.69
CA LYS A 46 11.15 -2.75 -3.07
C LYS A 46 11.03 -1.26 -2.75
N SER A 47 9.91 -0.64 -3.12
CA SER A 47 9.62 0.77 -2.84
C SER A 47 9.53 1.06 -1.33
N HIS A 48 8.94 0.14 -0.54
CA HIS A 48 8.94 0.21 0.92
C HIS A 48 10.37 0.26 1.45
N SER A 49 11.24 -0.65 1.01
CA SER A 49 12.65 -0.69 1.44
C SER A 49 13.44 0.58 1.08
N GLU A 50 13.19 1.16 -0.08
CA GLU A 50 13.82 2.41 -0.54
C GLU A 50 13.38 3.58 0.32
N THR A 51 12.07 3.67 0.62
CA THR A 51 11.50 4.72 1.46
C THR A 51 12.03 4.67 2.89
N LEU A 52 12.15 3.47 3.47
CA LEU A 52 12.78 3.29 4.79
C LEU A 52 14.27 3.65 4.75
N THR A 53 14.99 3.31 3.69
CA THR A 53 16.41 3.66 3.52
C THR A 53 16.60 5.18 3.50
N LEU A 54 15.77 5.90 2.72
CA LEU A 54 15.79 7.37 2.67
C LEU A 54 15.42 7.99 4.02
N SER A 55 14.40 7.45 4.69
CA SER A 55 13.98 7.89 6.03
C SER A 55 15.09 7.75 7.06
N LYS A 56 15.80 6.62 7.05
CA LYS A 56 16.97 6.38 7.90
C LYS A 56 18.08 7.40 7.61
N GLY A 57 18.41 7.61 6.33
CA GLY A 57 19.42 8.58 5.92
C GLY A 57 19.07 10.02 6.34
N TYR A 58 17.81 10.42 6.17
CA TYR A 58 17.32 11.74 6.58
C TYR A 58 17.42 11.94 8.10
N LEU A 59 17.08 10.91 8.89
CA LEU A 59 17.21 10.93 10.35
C LEU A 59 18.68 11.12 10.77
N MET A 60 19.61 10.43 10.10
CA MET A 60 21.05 10.56 10.35
C MET A 60 21.60 11.94 9.97
N TRP A 61 21.10 12.53 8.88
CA TRP A 61 21.58 13.80 8.35
C TRP A 61 21.13 15.02 9.17
N ASN A 62 19.84 15.12 9.50
CA ASN A 62 19.28 16.33 10.11
C ASN A 62 19.45 16.42 11.62
N HIS A 63 19.88 15.34 12.27
CA HIS A 63 19.96 15.32 13.71
C HIS A 63 21.17 14.53 14.26
N PRO A 64 22.39 15.10 14.21
CA PRO A 64 23.57 14.50 14.81
C PRO A 64 23.39 14.22 16.33
N SER A 65 22.55 15.02 16.99
CA SER A 65 22.22 14.96 18.42
C SER A 65 20.99 14.08 18.76
N ILE A 66 20.27 13.52 17.77
CA ILE A 66 19.21 12.51 18.01
C ILE A 66 19.77 11.16 18.45
N ARG A 67 21.09 10.97 18.43
CA ARG A 67 21.77 9.88 19.16
C ARG A 67 21.42 9.80 20.66
N LYS A 68 20.76 10.82 21.24
CA LYS A 68 20.38 10.83 22.68
C LYS A 68 18.91 11.13 23.00
N ARG A 69 18.07 11.63 22.08
CA ARG A 69 16.76 12.25 22.46
C ARG A 69 15.48 11.74 21.76
N ARG A 70 15.54 10.80 20.81
CA ARG A 70 14.33 10.14 20.26
C ARG A 70 14.39 8.60 20.33
N ILE A 71 15.08 8.05 21.33
CA ILE A 71 15.41 6.62 21.40
C ILE A 71 14.32 5.75 22.08
N ASN A 72 13.24 6.34 22.63
CA ASN A 72 12.23 5.58 23.39
C ASN A 72 10.83 5.51 22.75
N LEU A 73 10.72 5.64 21.42
CA LEU A 73 9.43 5.50 20.72
C LEU A 73 9.21 4.12 20.08
N ILE A 74 10.28 3.30 20.00
CA ILE A 74 10.17 1.90 19.62
C ILE A 74 9.84 1.11 20.87
N GLN A 75 8.70 0.43 20.85
CA GLN A 75 8.25 -0.38 21.96
C GLN A 75 8.98 -1.72 21.94
N HIS A 76 9.11 -2.37 23.10
CA HIS A 76 9.71 -3.70 23.18
C HIS A 76 8.94 -4.75 22.35
N SER A 77 7.64 -4.53 22.13
CA SER A 77 6.80 -5.32 21.21
C SER A 77 7.32 -5.28 19.77
N ASP A 78 7.68 -4.09 19.27
CA ASP A 78 8.15 -3.88 17.90
C ASP A 78 9.40 -4.74 17.59
N THR A 79 10.30 -4.88 18.57
CA THR A 79 11.51 -5.71 18.42
C THR A 79 11.19 -7.21 18.38
N LYS A 80 10.24 -7.66 19.19
CA LYS A 80 9.84 -9.07 19.26
C LYS A 80 9.05 -9.50 18.02
N GLU A 81 8.25 -8.60 17.46
CA GLU A 81 7.53 -8.80 16.21
C GLU A 81 8.48 -8.94 15.03
N LEU A 82 9.49 -8.07 14.94
CA LEU A 82 10.53 -8.19 13.92
C LEU A 82 11.29 -9.51 14.00
N GLU A 83 11.70 -9.93 15.19
CA GLU A 83 12.37 -11.23 15.40
C GLU A 83 11.47 -12.40 14.97
N THR A 84 10.18 -12.32 15.30
CA THR A 84 9.18 -13.32 14.91
C THR A 84 9.03 -13.38 13.40
N LEU A 85 8.91 -12.22 12.74
CA LEU A 85 8.77 -12.12 11.30
C LEU A 85 10.02 -12.58 10.56
N GLU A 86 11.21 -12.24 11.07
CA GLU A 86 12.48 -12.75 10.54
C GLU A 86 12.55 -14.27 10.58
N TYR A 87 12.12 -14.88 11.68
CA TYR A 87 12.06 -16.33 11.82
C TYR A 87 11.09 -16.95 10.83
N VAL A 88 9.85 -16.43 10.77
CA VAL A 88 8.81 -16.90 9.85
C VAL A 88 9.27 -16.79 8.38
N LEU A 89 9.92 -15.68 8.00
CA LEU A 89 10.45 -15.49 6.66
C LEU A 89 11.54 -16.49 6.30
N LYS A 90 12.44 -16.80 7.24
CA LYS A 90 13.47 -17.83 7.01
C LYS A 90 12.84 -19.19 6.73
N GLU A 91 11.76 -19.54 7.42
CA GLU A 91 11.03 -20.78 7.18
C GLU A 91 10.35 -20.79 5.80
N TYR A 92 9.70 -19.70 5.40
CA TYR A 92 9.09 -19.60 4.07
C TYR A 92 10.12 -19.63 2.94
N GLU A 93 11.23 -18.91 3.07
CA GLU A 93 12.33 -18.96 2.11
C GLU A 93 12.90 -20.38 1.97
N ARG A 94 13.03 -21.13 3.08
CA ARG A 94 13.45 -22.54 3.05
C ARG A 94 12.43 -23.41 2.33
N LYS A 95 11.15 -23.23 2.61
CA LYS A 95 10.05 -23.96 1.97
C LYS A 95 10.06 -23.74 0.45
N ILE A 96 10.09 -22.48 0.02
CA ILE A 96 10.10 -22.09 -1.40
C ILE A 96 11.33 -22.63 -2.14
N ARG A 97 12.48 -22.79 -1.47
CA ARG A 97 13.69 -23.36 -2.08
C ARG A 97 13.66 -24.87 -2.24
N ARG A 98 12.94 -25.60 -1.37
CA ARG A 98 13.00 -27.06 -1.30
C ARG A 98 11.81 -27.75 -1.98
N GLU A 99 10.67 -27.08 -2.03
CA GLU A 99 9.40 -27.67 -2.44
C GLU A 99 8.79 -26.88 -3.61
N ARG A 100 7.94 -27.57 -4.39
CA ARG A 100 7.04 -26.86 -5.31
C ARG A 100 5.89 -26.29 -4.49
N VAL A 101 5.87 -24.98 -4.36
CA VAL A 101 4.81 -24.25 -3.66
C VAL A 101 3.63 -24.05 -4.60
N SER A 102 2.44 -24.43 -4.18
CA SER A 102 1.21 -24.18 -4.92
C SER A 102 0.79 -22.71 -4.83
N LEU A 103 -0.07 -22.25 -5.75
CA LEU A 103 -0.60 -20.87 -5.70
C LEU A 103 -1.30 -20.59 -4.37
N GLN A 104 -2.11 -21.55 -3.89
CA GLN A 104 -2.83 -21.39 -2.62
C GLN A 104 -1.87 -21.20 -1.45
N GLU A 105 -0.81 -21.99 -1.36
CA GLU A 105 0.19 -21.84 -0.30
C GLU A 105 0.96 -20.52 -0.40
N ALA A 106 1.23 -20.04 -1.63
CA ALA A 106 1.86 -18.73 -1.83
C ALA A 106 0.96 -17.59 -1.34
N LEU A 107 -0.35 -17.68 -1.59
CA LEU A 107 -1.34 -16.71 -1.10
C LEU A 107 -1.52 -16.79 0.43
N ASP A 108 -1.48 -17.99 1.02
CA ASP A 108 -1.50 -18.16 2.48
C ASP A 108 -0.26 -17.52 3.13
N ILE A 109 0.91 -17.66 2.50
CA ILE A 109 2.16 -17.03 2.95
C ILE A 109 2.03 -15.50 2.88
N LEU A 110 1.58 -14.97 1.73
CA LEU A 110 1.33 -13.54 1.52
C LEU A 110 0.42 -12.99 2.62
N LEU A 111 -0.76 -13.58 2.82
CA LEU A 111 -1.71 -13.12 3.85
C LEU A 111 -1.12 -13.12 5.26
N LYS A 112 -0.32 -14.13 5.62
CA LYS A 112 0.31 -14.18 6.95
C LYS A 112 1.32 -13.06 7.16
N ILE A 113 2.02 -12.67 6.11
CA ILE A 113 2.98 -11.57 6.15
C ILE A 113 2.26 -10.24 6.20
N GLU A 114 1.26 -10.04 5.33
CA GLU A 114 0.58 -8.75 5.22
C GLU A 114 -0.31 -8.42 6.43
N ASN A 115 -0.89 -9.45 7.08
CA ASN A 115 -1.59 -9.30 8.34
C ASN A 115 -0.65 -9.29 9.56
N SER A 116 0.67 -9.25 9.35
CA SER A 116 1.61 -9.04 10.45
C SER A 116 1.72 -7.56 10.79
N GLU A 117 2.27 -7.27 11.96
CA GLU A 117 2.53 -5.91 12.44
C GLU A 117 3.56 -5.12 11.59
N LEU A 118 4.13 -5.73 10.55
CA LEU A 118 5.10 -5.08 9.65
C LEU A 118 4.56 -3.76 9.08
N ASN A 119 3.29 -3.74 8.64
CA ASN A 119 2.67 -2.54 8.09
C ASN A 119 2.52 -1.42 9.14
N HIS A 120 2.24 -1.77 10.41
CA HIS A 120 2.17 -0.81 11.52
C HIS A 120 3.56 -0.28 11.88
N LEU A 121 4.56 -1.17 11.92
CA LEU A 121 5.94 -0.81 12.18
C LEU A 121 6.50 0.10 11.08
N TYR A 122 6.26 -0.21 9.80
CA TYR A 122 6.64 0.61 8.66
C TYR A 122 6.13 2.05 8.84
N LYS A 123 4.83 2.22 9.13
CA LYS A 123 4.22 3.54 9.35
C LYS A 123 4.88 4.29 10.50
N ARG A 124 5.12 3.61 11.62
CA ARG A 124 5.79 4.19 12.79
C ARG A 124 7.19 4.68 12.42
N LEU A 125 7.96 3.88 11.70
CA LEU A 125 9.29 4.26 11.24
C LEU A 125 9.26 5.44 10.27
N ILE A 126 8.34 5.49 9.30
CA ILE A 126 8.22 6.66 8.42
C ILE A 126 7.85 7.92 9.22
N ASN A 127 6.94 7.82 10.18
CA ASN A 127 6.55 8.96 11.01
C ASN A 127 7.70 9.46 11.90
N LEU A 128 8.54 8.56 12.40
CA LEU A 128 9.69 8.91 13.26
C LEU A 128 10.75 9.74 12.56
N SER A 129 11.02 9.47 11.27
CA SER A 129 12.02 10.23 10.50
C SER A 129 11.55 11.66 10.22
N GLY A 130 10.23 11.89 10.18
CA GLY A 130 9.65 13.15 9.72
C GLY A 130 9.95 13.45 8.24
N PHE A 131 10.45 12.44 7.50
CA PHE A 131 10.81 12.56 6.10
C PHE A 131 9.53 12.74 5.27
N LYS A 132 9.38 13.93 4.67
CA LYS A 132 8.30 14.26 3.73
C LYS A 132 8.92 14.52 2.36
N LEU A 133 8.82 13.57 1.45
CA LEU A 133 9.12 13.80 0.03
C LEU A 133 8.16 14.90 -0.48
N LEU A 134 8.70 16.01 -1.00
CA LEU A 134 7.95 17.06 -1.69
C LEU A 134 8.59 17.30 -3.08
N PRO A 135 7.79 17.68 -4.10
CA PRO A 135 6.46 18.27 -3.97
C PRO A 135 5.35 17.20 -4.04
N ARG A 136 4.66 17.04 -2.89
CA ARG A 136 3.47 16.24 -2.52
C ARG A 136 2.61 15.65 -3.65
N PRO A 137 2.01 14.46 -3.42
CA PRO A 137 1.25 14.09 -2.22
C PRO A 137 1.91 12.96 -1.41
N GLU A 138 1.95 12.99 -0.08
CA GLU A 138 0.93 12.26 0.72
C GLU A 138 0.67 10.87 0.09
N ASN A 139 1.35 9.78 0.44
CA ASN A 139 1.23 9.12 1.74
C ASN A 139 2.00 7.78 1.71
N SER A 140 2.82 7.48 2.70
CA SER A 140 3.15 6.08 3.06
C SER A 140 1.89 5.21 3.23
N HIS A 141 0.79 5.82 3.70
CA HIS A 141 -0.55 5.21 3.76
C HIS A 141 -1.15 4.85 2.39
N ARG A 142 -0.86 5.61 1.32
CA ARG A 142 -1.34 5.28 -0.04
C ARG A 142 -0.61 4.07 -0.57
N PHE A 143 0.71 3.97 -0.36
CA PHE A 143 1.47 2.78 -0.79
C PHE A 143 0.99 1.50 -0.09
N ILE A 144 0.79 1.51 1.23
CA ILE A 144 0.24 0.37 1.97
C ILE A 144 -1.21 0.08 1.56
N TYR A 145 -2.03 1.12 1.33
CA TYR A 145 -3.41 0.95 0.90
C TYR A 145 -3.52 0.34 -0.51
N GLU A 146 -2.77 0.86 -1.48
CA GLU A 146 -2.70 0.29 -2.84
C GLU A 146 -2.16 -1.15 -2.80
N HIS A 147 -1.15 -1.41 -1.96
CA HIS A 147 -0.63 -2.75 -1.73
C HIS A 147 -1.71 -3.70 -1.22
N MET A 148 -2.44 -3.33 -0.17
CA MET A 148 -3.54 -4.13 0.38
C MET A 148 -4.72 -4.27 -0.58
N LYS A 149 -5.04 -3.23 -1.37
CA LYS A 149 -6.13 -3.26 -2.35
C LYS A 149 -5.82 -4.24 -3.48
N THR A 150 -4.60 -4.19 -4.03
CA THR A 150 -4.15 -5.13 -5.07
C THR A 150 -4.19 -6.57 -4.57
N ILE A 151 -3.75 -6.80 -3.32
CA ILE A 151 -3.82 -8.13 -2.71
C ILE A 151 -5.27 -8.57 -2.57
N LYS A 152 -6.14 -7.75 -1.98
CA LYS A 152 -7.56 -8.10 -1.82
C LYS A 152 -8.23 -8.45 -3.16
N SER A 153 -8.09 -7.60 -4.17
CA SER A 153 -8.70 -7.85 -5.49
C SER A 153 -8.23 -9.15 -6.13
N PHE A 154 -6.95 -9.49 -5.96
CA PHE A 154 -6.40 -10.74 -6.48
C PHE A 154 -6.91 -11.95 -5.70
N MET A 155 -6.99 -11.82 -4.37
CA MET A 155 -7.45 -12.86 -3.47
C MET A 155 -8.91 -13.25 -3.73
N ASP A 156 -9.78 -12.27 -3.95
CA ASP A 156 -11.20 -12.49 -4.25
C ASP A 156 -11.39 -13.35 -5.52
N LYS A 157 -10.42 -13.33 -6.45
CA LYS A 157 -10.45 -14.09 -7.71
C LYS A 157 -9.77 -15.47 -7.62
N TYR A 158 -8.67 -15.57 -6.88
CA TYR A 158 -7.78 -16.74 -6.94
C TYR A 158 -7.71 -17.59 -5.67
N TYR A 159 -8.14 -17.07 -4.52
CA TYR A 159 -8.09 -17.80 -3.26
C TYR A 159 -9.26 -18.80 -3.17
N ARG A 160 -8.97 -20.04 -2.78
CA ARG A 160 -9.99 -21.08 -2.61
C ARG A 160 -10.24 -21.37 -1.13
N GLY A 161 -11.48 -21.15 -0.67
CA GLY A 161 -11.91 -21.41 0.70
C GLY A 161 -12.34 -20.13 1.44
N ASN A 162 -12.48 -20.21 2.77
CA ASN A 162 -12.77 -19.02 3.57
C ASN A 162 -11.52 -18.13 3.63
N GLN A 163 -11.56 -17.01 2.92
CA GLN A 163 -10.52 -16.00 2.93
C GLN A 163 -10.41 -15.41 4.35
N PRO A 164 -9.23 -15.46 4.98
CA PRO A 164 -8.98 -14.70 6.20
C PRO A 164 -9.29 -13.23 5.93
N ALA A 165 -10.01 -12.57 6.83
CA ALA A 165 -10.22 -11.14 6.73
C ALA A 165 -8.84 -10.46 6.72
N ILE A 166 -8.51 -9.78 5.62
CA ILE A 166 -7.36 -8.88 5.61
C ILE A 166 -7.71 -7.80 6.63
N GLN A 167 -6.91 -7.69 7.70
CA GLN A 167 -7.07 -6.65 8.72
C GLN A 167 -6.65 -5.32 8.11
N VAL A 168 -7.50 -4.78 7.26
CA VAL A 168 -7.48 -3.36 6.97
C VAL A 168 -8.18 -2.76 8.18
N GLU A 169 -7.43 -2.24 9.15
CA GLU A 169 -8.02 -1.33 10.12
C GLU A 169 -8.84 -0.31 9.31
N ASP A 170 -10.13 -0.18 9.61
CA ASP A 170 -10.91 0.94 9.11
C ASP A 170 -10.15 2.19 9.55
N TYR A 171 -9.48 2.86 8.62
CA TYR A 171 -8.83 4.16 8.85
C TYR A 171 -9.89 5.27 8.98
N ALA A 172 -10.99 4.97 9.66
CA ALA A 172 -11.77 5.95 10.38
C ALA A 172 -10.93 6.32 11.61
N ASP A 173 -10.04 7.29 11.44
CA ASP A 173 -9.61 8.08 12.58
C ASP A 173 -10.90 8.58 13.25
N GLU A 174 -11.23 8.09 14.45
CA GLU A 174 -12.47 8.38 15.19
C GLU A 174 -12.63 9.88 15.53
N THR A 175 -11.69 10.72 15.08
CA THR A 175 -11.79 12.18 15.13
C THR A 175 -12.08 12.86 13.79
N VAL A 176 -12.14 12.12 12.68
CA VAL A 176 -12.44 12.68 11.35
C VAL A 176 -13.87 12.32 10.96
N LEU A 177 -14.80 13.17 11.37
CA LEU A 177 -16.16 13.20 10.83
C LEU A 177 -16.10 13.22 9.29
N SER A 178 -16.34 12.06 8.67
CA SER A 178 -16.68 11.89 7.27
C SER A 178 -18.06 12.51 7.02
N SER A 179 -18.11 13.84 7.01
CA SER A 179 -19.28 14.54 6.48
C SER A 179 -19.19 14.48 4.96
N PRO A 180 -20.13 13.83 4.25
CA PRO A 180 -20.22 13.97 2.81
C PRO A 180 -20.41 15.46 2.50
N LEU A 181 -19.52 16.05 1.71
CA LEU A 181 -19.80 17.34 1.11
C LEU A 181 -20.93 17.07 0.10
N SER A 182 -22.15 17.49 0.44
CA SER A 182 -23.36 17.33 -0.39
C SER A 182 -23.31 18.13 -1.72
N GLU A 183 -22.17 18.74 -2.05
CA GLU A 183 -22.00 19.46 -3.31
C GLU A 183 -21.60 18.51 -4.43
N VAL A 184 -22.44 18.44 -5.46
CA VAL A 184 -22.13 17.78 -6.72
C VAL A 184 -21.20 18.70 -7.52
N LEU A 185 -19.96 18.26 -7.71
CA LEU A 185 -18.95 18.94 -8.51
C LEU A 185 -18.95 18.42 -9.95
N GLN A 186 -18.36 19.21 -10.84
CA GLN A 186 -18.16 18.88 -12.25
C GLN A 186 -16.69 18.95 -12.59
N GLY A 187 -16.25 18.04 -13.45
CA GLY A 187 -14.87 17.97 -13.91
C GLY A 187 -14.72 17.11 -15.15
N LYS A 188 -13.47 16.79 -15.46
CA LYS A 188 -13.10 15.88 -16.55
C LYS A 188 -12.03 14.90 -16.09
N ILE A 189 -12.04 13.70 -16.65
CA ILE A 189 -11.00 12.71 -16.37
C ILE A 189 -9.70 13.14 -17.05
N VAL A 190 -8.62 13.28 -16.30
CA VAL A 190 -7.33 13.77 -16.82
C VAL A 190 -6.24 12.70 -16.86
N GLU A 191 -6.41 11.63 -16.09
CA GLU A 191 -5.45 10.54 -15.96
C GLU A 191 -6.18 9.25 -15.62
N ILE A 192 -5.71 8.15 -16.21
CA ILE A 192 -6.23 6.80 -16.01
C ILE A 192 -5.02 5.89 -15.93
N GLU A 193 -4.91 5.15 -14.83
CA GLU A 193 -3.93 4.09 -14.67
C GLU A 193 -4.66 2.75 -14.79
N SER A 194 -4.71 2.22 -16.02
CA SER A 194 -5.50 1.04 -16.34
C SER A 194 -4.97 -0.24 -15.67
N GLU A 195 -3.66 -0.33 -15.44
CA GLU A 195 -3.06 -1.51 -14.80
C GLU A 195 -3.37 -1.57 -13.29
N MET A 196 -3.53 -0.40 -12.66
CA MET A 196 -3.78 -0.26 -11.22
C MET A 196 -5.25 0.07 -10.90
N SER A 197 -6.09 0.22 -11.93
CA SER A 197 -7.52 0.53 -11.81
C SER A 197 -7.82 1.74 -10.91
N TYR A 198 -7.25 2.90 -11.24
CA TYR A 198 -7.62 4.19 -10.66
C TYR A 198 -7.48 5.33 -11.67
N GLY A 199 -8.10 6.47 -11.40
CA GLY A 199 -8.00 7.65 -12.25
C GLY A 199 -8.06 8.95 -11.45
N PHE A 200 -7.87 10.06 -12.17
CA PHE A 200 -8.02 11.41 -11.62
C PHE A 200 -9.00 12.24 -12.43
N ILE A 201 -9.84 12.98 -11.73
CA ILE A 201 -10.72 14.01 -12.26
C ILE A 201 -10.11 15.36 -11.92
N GLU A 202 -10.00 16.24 -12.91
CA GLU A 202 -9.74 17.66 -12.69
C GLU A 202 -11.09 18.37 -12.58
N GLY A 203 -11.37 18.94 -11.41
CA GLY A 203 -12.55 19.76 -11.18
C GLY A 203 -12.43 21.13 -11.86
N LYS A 204 -13.56 21.82 -12.01
CA LYS A 204 -13.57 23.21 -12.56
C LYS A 204 -12.82 24.22 -11.70
N ASP A 205 -12.62 23.89 -10.43
CA ASP A 205 -11.79 24.61 -9.46
C ASP A 205 -10.28 24.42 -9.70
N GLY A 206 -9.88 23.53 -10.62
CA GLY A 206 -8.48 23.18 -10.89
C GLY A 206 -7.92 22.16 -9.90
N GLU A 207 -8.73 21.68 -8.95
CA GLU A 207 -8.33 20.64 -8.00
C GLU A 207 -8.40 19.25 -8.65
N ARG A 208 -7.52 18.35 -8.17
CA ARG A 208 -7.48 16.96 -8.66
C ARG A 208 -8.11 16.02 -7.64
N TYR A 209 -9.07 15.24 -8.11
CA TYR A 209 -9.86 14.31 -7.34
C TYR A 209 -9.58 12.89 -7.82
N MET A 210 -8.98 12.08 -6.96
CA MET A 210 -8.76 10.67 -7.27
C MET A 210 -10.10 9.91 -7.29
N PHE A 211 -10.22 8.90 -8.15
CA PHE A 211 -11.35 7.97 -8.13
C PHE A 211 -10.95 6.55 -8.48
N LEU A 212 -11.75 5.61 -8.00
CA LEU A 212 -11.63 4.17 -8.22
C LEU A 212 -12.83 3.65 -9.04
N PRO A 213 -12.75 2.44 -9.61
CA PRO A 213 -13.88 1.80 -10.30
C PRO A 213 -15.16 1.77 -9.47
N GLU A 214 -15.02 1.54 -8.16
CA GLU A 214 -16.16 1.44 -7.24
C GLU A 214 -16.85 2.80 -6.99
N ASP A 215 -16.17 3.91 -7.30
CA ASP A 215 -16.73 5.25 -7.16
C ASP A 215 -17.66 5.61 -8.34
N ILE A 216 -17.68 4.81 -9.41
CA ILE A 216 -18.52 5.01 -10.60
C ILE A 216 -19.93 4.50 -10.32
N SER A 217 -20.87 5.44 -10.19
CA SER A 217 -22.28 5.15 -9.90
C SER A 217 -23.15 4.95 -11.14
N SER A 218 -22.70 5.45 -12.30
CA SER A 218 -23.39 5.23 -13.57
C SER A 218 -22.39 5.02 -14.70
N GLY A 219 -22.37 3.83 -15.30
CA GLY A 219 -21.40 3.37 -16.29
C GLY A 219 -20.43 2.34 -15.71
N THR A 220 -19.39 2.00 -16.45
CA THR A 220 -18.38 1.01 -16.05
C THR A 220 -16.97 1.59 -16.14
N TRP A 221 -15.99 0.90 -15.56
CA TRP A 221 -14.57 1.27 -15.68
C TRP A 221 -14.11 1.29 -17.15
N GLU A 222 -14.69 0.46 -18.02
CA GLU A 222 -14.36 0.44 -19.45
C GLU A 222 -14.85 1.70 -20.20
N ASP A 223 -15.81 2.43 -19.64
CA ASP A 223 -16.32 3.68 -20.19
C ASP A 223 -15.42 4.88 -19.83
N VAL A 224 -14.47 4.70 -18.90
CA VAL A 224 -13.56 5.75 -18.44
C VAL A 224 -12.53 6.05 -19.52
N LYS A 225 -12.59 7.26 -20.08
CA LYS A 225 -11.60 7.77 -21.04
C LYS A 225 -11.08 9.14 -20.63
N ARG A 226 -9.86 9.46 -21.02
CA ARG A 226 -9.30 10.81 -20.85
C ARG A 226 -10.23 11.83 -21.51
N ASP A 227 -10.34 12.99 -20.89
CA ASP A 227 -11.21 14.11 -21.26
C ASP A 227 -12.71 13.82 -21.18
N THR A 228 -13.13 12.69 -20.59
CA THR A 228 -14.56 12.41 -20.35
C THR A 228 -15.11 13.35 -19.27
N PRO A 229 -16.20 14.09 -19.56
CA PRO A 229 -16.84 14.95 -18.57
C PRO A 229 -17.64 14.14 -17.55
N VAL A 230 -17.54 14.52 -16.28
CA VAL A 230 -18.17 13.81 -15.17
C VAL A 230 -18.80 14.77 -14.15
N GLU A 231 -19.83 14.28 -13.49
CA GLU A 231 -20.36 14.81 -12.22
C GLU A 231 -19.95 13.87 -11.09
N PHE A 232 -19.59 14.43 -9.93
CA PHE A 232 -19.15 13.62 -8.79
C PHE A 232 -19.40 14.35 -7.48
N SER A 233 -19.63 13.60 -6.42
CA SER A 233 -19.55 14.10 -5.04
C SER A 233 -18.12 13.97 -4.52
N THR A 234 -17.78 14.72 -3.47
CA THR A 234 -16.46 14.58 -2.85
C THR A 234 -16.55 14.00 -1.46
N ILE A 235 -15.61 13.12 -1.16
CA ILE A 235 -15.30 12.73 0.21
C ILE A 235 -14.00 13.44 0.57
N LYS A 236 -14.05 14.21 1.66
CA LYS A 236 -12.86 14.84 2.22
C LYS A 236 -12.12 13.82 3.06
N LEU A 237 -11.04 13.28 2.50
CA LEU A 237 -10.15 12.38 3.23
C LEU A 237 -9.04 13.21 3.90
N PRO A 238 -8.41 12.71 4.97
CA PRO A 238 -7.29 13.37 5.64
C PRO A 238 -6.09 13.68 4.72
N TRP A 239 -6.09 13.14 3.50
CA TRP A 239 -5.02 13.19 2.51
C TRP A 239 -5.45 13.70 1.13
N GLY A 240 -6.54 14.46 1.09
CA GLY A 240 -7.03 15.11 -0.11
C GLY A 240 -8.45 14.68 -0.52
N PRO A 241 -9.08 15.42 -1.43
CA PRO A 241 -10.44 15.14 -1.83
C PRO A 241 -10.51 13.96 -2.82
N ARG A 242 -11.36 12.99 -2.53
CA ARG A 242 -11.67 11.85 -3.41
C ARG A 242 -13.01 12.08 -4.08
N ALA A 243 -13.08 11.80 -5.38
CA ALA A 243 -14.35 11.79 -6.09
C ALA A 243 -15.11 10.48 -5.78
N ASN A 244 -16.39 10.60 -5.50
CA ASN A 244 -17.31 9.51 -5.22
C ASN A 244 -18.65 9.75 -5.94
N ASN A 245 -19.45 8.71 -6.14
CA ASN A 245 -20.72 8.76 -6.88
C ASN A 245 -20.58 9.41 -8.26
N ILE A 246 -19.57 8.98 -9.02
CA ILE A 246 -19.21 9.54 -10.31
C ILE A 246 -20.26 9.14 -11.35
N ARG A 247 -20.65 10.11 -12.17
CA ARG A 247 -21.61 9.94 -13.26
C ARG A 247 -21.05 10.57 -14.52
N PHE A 248 -20.95 9.79 -15.58
CA PHE A 248 -20.54 10.31 -16.89
C PHE A 248 -21.63 11.22 -17.45
N ARG A 249 -21.24 12.42 -17.91
CA ARG A 249 -22.15 13.30 -18.64
C ARG A 249 -22.12 12.94 -20.12
N LYS A 250 -23.29 12.83 -20.73
CA LYS A 250 -23.44 12.74 -22.19
C LYS A 250 -23.29 14.10 -22.83
#